data_AF-A0A358SPJ4-F1
#
_entry.id   AF-A0A358SPJ4-F1
#
_cell.length_a   1.000
_cell.length_b   1.000
_cell.length_c   1.000
_cell.angle_alpha   90.00
_cell.angle_beta   90.00
_cell.angle_gamma   90.00
#
_symmetry.space_group_name_H-M   'P 1'
#
loop_
_entity.id
_entity.type
_entity.pdbx_description
1 polymer ?
#
loop_
_entity_poly.entity_id
_entity_poly.type
_entity_poly.pdbx_seq_one_letter_code
_entity_poly.pdbx_strand_id
1 'polypeptide(L)'
;ALRGEPPQLQNLRLNAKDEERRKARELRAQGLDYQQIAAKLGVSKSSVSLWVRDLPRPARLSPEECRQRAADGVRRFWAAEGPIREAQRQAVSDAAAAQV
;
A
#
# COMPACT_ATOMS: atom_id res chain seq x y z
N ALA A 1 12.23 -12.78 54.47
CA ALA A 1 13.21 -13.22 53.46
C ALA A 1 12.47 -13.53 52.16
N LEU A 2 12.97 -12.94 51.06
CA LEU A 2 12.82 -13.32 49.65
C LEU A 2 11.43 -13.77 49.13
N ARG A 3 10.84 -12.89 48.32
CA ARG A 3 10.78 -13.19 46.89
C ARG A 3 11.30 -11.97 46.12
N GLY A 4 12.62 -11.92 45.98
CA GLY A 4 13.31 -11.06 45.04
C GLY A 4 13.11 -11.57 43.62
N GLU A 5 11.87 -11.59 43.16
CA GLU A 5 11.63 -11.78 41.74
C GLU A 5 11.88 -10.42 41.06
N PRO A 6 12.90 -10.30 40.20
CA PRO A 6 13.07 -9.10 39.41
C PRO A 6 11.76 -8.88 38.63
N PRO A 7 11.32 -7.62 38.43
CA PRO A 7 10.13 -7.36 37.64
C PRO A 7 10.28 -8.10 36.32
N GLN A 8 9.31 -8.98 36.05
CA GLN A 8 9.21 -9.77 34.83
C GLN A 8 9.51 -8.79 33.67
N LEU A 9 10.57 -9.04 32.89
CA LEU A 9 10.97 -8.18 31.76
C LEU A 9 9.96 -8.29 30.60
N GLN A 10 8.66 -8.16 30.88
CA GLN A 10 7.54 -8.26 29.96
C GLN A 10 7.54 -7.15 28.90
N ASN A 11 8.47 -6.18 29.03
CA ASN A 11 8.70 -5.11 28.06
C ASN A 11 10.07 -5.20 27.39
N LEU A 12 10.62 -6.41 27.21
CA LEU A 12 11.63 -6.61 26.17
C LEU A 12 10.89 -6.46 24.84
N ARG A 13 10.66 -5.20 24.43
CA ARG A 13 9.87 -4.83 23.26
C ARG A 13 10.29 -5.74 22.11
N LEU A 14 9.38 -6.61 21.70
CA LEU A 14 9.51 -7.36 20.47
C LEU A 14 9.49 -6.32 19.35
N ASN A 15 10.69 -5.90 18.96
CA ASN A 15 11.02 -4.92 17.93
C ASN A 15 10.65 -5.42 16.52
N ALA A 16 9.59 -6.21 16.39
CA ALA A 16 9.14 -6.84 15.16
C ALA A 16 8.76 -5.84 14.06
N LYS A 17 8.79 -4.53 14.35
CA LYS A 17 8.59 -3.45 13.39
C LYS A 17 9.69 -2.39 13.38
N ASP A 18 10.73 -2.53 14.22
CA ASP A 18 11.81 -1.52 14.25
C ASP A 18 12.73 -1.66 13.04
N GLU A 19 12.93 -2.89 12.55
CA GLU A 19 13.65 -3.15 11.31
C GLU A 19 12.90 -2.55 10.10
N GLU A 20 11.59 -2.74 10.04
CA GLU A 20 10.70 -2.15 9.03
C GLU A 20 10.70 -0.63 9.15
N ARG A 21 10.70 -0.08 10.37
CA ARG A 21 10.81 1.35 10.61
C ARG A 21 12.14 1.90 10.10
N ARG A 22 13.26 1.22 10.38
CA ARG A 22 14.59 1.62 9.89
C ARG A 22 14.62 1.63 8.36
N LYS A 23 14.19 0.53 7.73
CA LYS A 23 14.09 0.40 6.27
C LYS A 23 13.15 1.44 5.66
N ALA A 24 12.02 1.74 6.29
CA ALA A 24 11.10 2.77 5.82
C ALA A 24 11.76 4.16 5.78
N ARG A 25 12.59 4.49 6.77
CA ARG A 25 13.34 5.75 6.81
C ARG A 25 14.44 5.80 5.76
N GLU A 26 15.16 4.70 5.54
CA GLU A 26 16.16 4.57 4.46
C GLU A 26 15.52 4.79 3.09
N LEU A 27 14.40 4.11 2.81
CA LEU A 27 13.66 4.28 1.56
C LEU A 27 13.10 5.70 1.41
N ARG A 28 12.68 6.33 2.52
CA ARG A 28 12.23 7.72 2.50
C ARG A 28 13.36 8.68 2.14
N ALA A 29 14.56 8.47 2.67
CA ALA A 29 15.74 9.27 2.34
C ALA A 29 16.13 9.13 0.85
N GLN A 30 15.83 7.98 0.24
CA GLN A 30 15.99 7.76 -1.21
C GLN A 30 14.88 8.44 -2.06
N GLY A 31 13.92 9.12 -1.43
CA GLY A 31 12.87 9.86 -2.11
C GLY A 31 11.57 9.08 -2.35
N LEU A 32 11.42 7.87 -1.82
CA LEU A 32 10.20 7.09 -2.03
C LEU A 32 9.00 7.69 -1.28
N ASP A 33 7.82 7.58 -1.90
CA ASP A 33 6.55 7.96 -1.29
C ASP A 33 6.01 6.89 -0.34
N TYR A 34 4.99 7.26 0.46
CA TYR A 34 4.44 6.36 1.48
C TYR A 34 3.85 5.07 0.90
N GLN A 35 3.27 5.13 -0.30
CA GLN A 35 2.67 3.97 -0.95
C GLN A 35 3.75 3.03 -1.48
N GLN A 36 4.81 3.56 -2.07
CA GLN A 36 5.95 2.77 -2.54
C GLN A 36 6.65 2.04 -1.39
N ILE A 37 6.84 2.73 -0.26
CA ILE A 37 7.44 2.13 0.94
C ILE A 37 6.51 1.04 1.52
N ALA A 38 5.22 1.32 1.63
CA ALA A 38 4.23 0.36 2.12
C ALA A 38 4.21 -0.93 1.27
N ALA A 39 4.21 -0.77 -0.05
CA ALA A 39 4.25 -1.89 -1.00
C ALA A 39 5.56 -2.69 -0.90
N LYS A 40 6.72 -2.02 -0.76
CA LYS A 40 8.03 -2.69 -0.63
C LYS A 40 8.19 -3.48 0.67
N LEU A 41 7.64 -2.97 1.77
CA LEU A 41 7.79 -3.57 3.10
C LEU A 41 6.62 -4.49 3.48
N GLY A 42 5.53 -4.53 2.70
CA GLY A 42 4.35 -5.33 3.03
C GLY A 42 3.59 -4.83 4.25
N VAL A 43 3.69 -3.54 4.59
CA VAL A 43 3.05 -2.93 5.76
C VAL A 43 1.98 -1.92 5.34
N SER A 44 1.11 -1.55 6.28
CA SER A 44 0.09 -0.54 6.02
C SER A 44 0.71 0.85 5.76
N LYS A 45 0.09 1.63 4.86
CA LYS A 45 0.45 3.04 4.63
C LYS A 45 0.42 3.87 5.91
N SER A 46 -0.53 3.60 6.80
CA SER A 46 -0.66 4.32 8.08
C SER A 46 0.55 4.08 8.98
N SER A 47 1.09 2.86 9.01
CA SER A 47 2.32 2.55 9.74
C SER A 47 3.51 3.32 9.17
N VAL A 48 3.69 3.30 7.85
CA VAL A 48 4.75 4.06 7.18
C VAL A 48 4.64 5.55 7.50
N SER A 49 3.46 6.14 7.33
CA SER A 49 3.23 7.56 7.57
C SER A 49 3.59 7.95 9.00
N LEU A 50 3.31 7.10 10.00
CA LEU A 50 3.68 7.37 11.38
C LEU A 50 5.21 7.40 11.57
N TRP A 51 5.94 6.52 10.89
CA TRP A 51 7.38 6.35 11.03
C TRP A 51 8.24 7.38 10.31
N VAL A 52 7.72 7.96 9.22
CA VAL A 52 8.49 8.84 8.32
C VAL A 52 7.96 10.27 8.22
N ARG A 53 6.88 10.62 8.94
CA ARG A 53 6.27 11.97 8.89
C ARG A 53 7.23 13.09 9.30
N ASP A 54 8.26 12.77 10.08
CA ASP A 54 9.30 13.71 10.52
C ASP A 54 10.39 13.94 9.46
N LEU A 55 10.47 13.08 8.44
CA LEU A 55 11.41 13.24 7.33
C LEU A 55 10.88 14.22 6.28
N PRO A 56 11.79 14.89 5.54
CA PRO A 56 11.40 15.76 4.45
C PRO A 56 10.52 15.03 3.42
N ARG A 57 9.61 15.80 2.83
CA ARG A 57 8.80 15.30 1.72
C ARG A 57 9.68 15.21 0.46
N PRO A 58 9.61 14.11 -0.30
CA PRO A 58 10.33 13.98 -1.56
C PRO A 58 9.82 15.03 -2.53
N ALA A 59 10.64 15.27 -3.55
CA ALA A 59 10.28 16.16 -4.64
C ALA A 59 8.90 15.81 -5.20
N ARG A 60 8.18 16.84 -5.63
CA ARG A 60 6.92 16.61 -6.35
C ARG A 60 7.24 15.91 -7.66
N LEU A 61 6.34 15.02 -8.07
CA LEU A 61 6.40 14.37 -9.37
C LEU A 61 6.31 15.42 -10.48
N SER A 62 6.98 15.16 -11.59
CA SER A 62 6.84 15.95 -12.79
C SER A 62 5.41 15.86 -13.36
N PRO A 63 4.99 16.82 -14.21
CA PRO A 63 3.70 16.72 -14.90
C PRO A 63 3.54 15.44 -15.73
N GLU A 64 4.64 14.94 -16.30
CA GLU A 64 4.65 13.70 -17.08
C GLU A 64 4.42 12.47 -16.20
N GLU A 65 5.12 12.37 -15.07
CA GLU A 65 4.93 11.28 -14.10
C GLU A 65 3.52 11.28 -13.52
N CYS A 66 2.95 12.47 -13.27
CA CYS A 66 1.56 12.61 -12.86
C CYS A 66 0.59 12.05 -13.91
N ARG A 67 0.77 12.41 -15.19
CA ARG A 67 -0.04 11.89 -16.30
C ARG A 67 0.10 10.38 -16.43
N GLN A 68 1.31 9.86 -16.31
CA GLN A 68 1.59 8.43 -16.38
C GLN A 68 0.87 7.67 -15.24
N ARG A 69 0.98 8.14 -13.99
CA ARG A 69 0.26 7.54 -12.85
C ARG A 69 -1.25 7.56 -13.03
N ALA A 70 -1.81 8.66 -13.54
CA ALA A 70 -3.23 8.77 -13.82
C ALA A 70 -3.68 7.76 -14.90
N ALA A 71 -2.93 7.67 -16.00
CA ALA A 71 -3.18 6.72 -17.08
C ALA A 71 -3.08 5.26 -16.59
N ASP A 72 -2.09 4.94 -15.76
CA ASP A 72 -1.95 3.63 -15.11
C ASP A 72 -3.16 3.29 -14.23
N GLY A 73 -3.67 4.28 -13.47
CA GLY A 73 -4.89 4.12 -12.68
C GLY A 73 -6.10 3.78 -13.54
N VAL A 74 -6.32 4.54 -14.62
CA VAL A 74 -7.40 4.31 -15.57
C VAL A 74 -7.28 2.94 -16.24
N ARG A 75 -6.07 2.55 -16.69
CA ARG A 75 -5.82 1.23 -17.28
C ARG A 75 -6.16 0.10 -16.32
N ARG A 76 -5.68 0.17 -15.07
CA ARG A 76 -5.96 -0.86 -14.04
C ARG A 76 -7.44 -0.98 -13.74
N PHE A 77 -8.14 0.15 -13.65
CA PHE A 77 -9.57 0.17 -13.45
C PHE A 77 -10.31 -0.55 -14.57
N TRP A 78 -10.06 -0.18 -15.83
CA TRP A 78 -10.73 -0.80 -16.98
C TRP A 78 -10.33 -2.25 -17.22
N ALA A 79 -9.11 -2.65 -16.86
CA ALA A 79 -8.69 -4.05 -16.90
C ALA A 79 -9.51 -4.92 -15.93
N ALA A 80 -9.91 -4.39 -14.77
CA ALA A 80 -10.76 -5.09 -13.83
C ALA A 80 -12.25 -5.03 -14.22
N GLU A 81 -12.72 -3.86 -14.65
CA GLU A 81 -14.14 -3.58 -14.91
C GLU A 81 -14.62 -4.09 -16.29
N GLY A 82 -13.73 -4.08 -17.29
CA GLY A 82 -14.05 -4.46 -18.66
C GLY A 82 -14.64 -5.86 -18.80
N PRO A 83 -14.00 -6.92 -18.24
CA PRO A 83 -14.53 -8.28 -18.29
C PRO A 83 -15.91 -8.42 -17.63
N ILE A 84 -16.15 -7.69 -16.53
CA ILE A 84 -17.44 -7.71 -15.82
C ILE A 84 -18.53 -7.15 -16.73
N ARG A 85 -18.27 -6.00 -17.37
CA ARG A 85 -19.22 -5.37 -18.28
C ARG A 85 -19.45 -6.18 -19.54
N GLU A 86 -18.40 -6.82 -20.07
CA GLU A 86 -18.52 -7.72 -21.21
C GLU A 86 -19.43 -8.91 -20.88
N ALA A 87 -19.21 -9.55 -19.73
CA ALA A 87 -20.06 -10.66 -19.27
C ALA A 87 -21.52 -10.22 -19.10
N GLN A 88 -21.75 -9.02 -18.56
CA GLN A 88 -23.10 -8.46 -18.45
C GLN A 88 -23.74 -8.22 -19.82
N ARG A 89 -22.99 -7.65 -20.77
CA ARG A 89 -23.47 -7.43 -22.16
C ARG A 89 -23.81 -8.75 -22.83
N GLN A 90 -22.93 -9.74 -22.72
CA GLN A 90 -23.15 -11.06 -23.30
C GLN A 90 -24.39 -11.74 -22.71
N ALA A 91 -24.57 -11.69 -21.39
CA ALA A 91 -25.76 -12.25 -20.74
C ALA A 91 -27.08 -11.60 -21.22
N VAL A 92 -27.07 -10.28 -21.45
CA VAL A 92 -28.23 -9.58 -22.02
C VAL A 92 -28.50 -10.01 -23.47
N SER A 93 -27.44 -10.11 -24.29
CA SER A 93 -27.55 -10.58 -25.67
C SER A 93 -28.05 -12.03 -25.76
N ASP A 94 -27.52 -12.93 -24.93
CA ASP A 94 -27.92 -14.33 -24.88
C ASP A 94 -29.39 -14.49 -24.45
N ALA A 95 -29.82 -13.71 -23.44
CA ALA A 95 -31.21 -13.70 -22.99
C ALA A 95 -32.17 -13.18 -24.05
N ALA A 96 -31.76 -12.20 -24.86
CA ALA A 96 -32.54 -11.71 -25.98
C ALA A 96 -32.62 -12.74 -27.12
N ALA A 97 -31.51 -13.42 -27.43
CA ALA A 97 -31.46 -14.45 -28.47
C ALA A 97 -32.34 -15.67 -28.12
N ALA A 98 -32.47 -16.02 -26.84
CA ALA A 98 -33.33 -17.12 -26.37
C ALA A 98 -34.84 -16.86 -26.50
N GLN A 99 -35.26 -15.62 -26.81
CA GLN A 99 -36.67 -15.23 -26.95
C GLN A 99 -37.17 -15.23 -28.42
N VAL A 100 -36.29 -15.56 -29.38
CA VAL A 100 -36.57 -15.63 -30.82
C VAL A 100 -36.65 -17.09 -31.25
#